data_AF-A0A1Q7HZW4-F1
#
_entry.id   AF-A0A1Q7HZW4-F1
#
_cell.length_a   1.000
_cell.length_b   1.000
_cell.length_c   1.000
_cell.angle_alpha   90.00
_cell.angle_beta   90.00
_cell.angle_gamma   90.00
#
_symmetry.space_group_name_H-M   'P 1'
#
loop_
_entity.id
_entity.type
_entity.pdbx_description
1 polymer ?
#
loop_
_entity_poly.entity_id
_entity_poly.type
_entity_poly.pdbx_seq_one_letter_code
_entity_poly.pdbx_strand_id
1 'polypeptide(L)'
;MQEGVTWFAQRGSPYLDVFVEVIAVDFKAHFSSTEATRTMATGLTYTVRPTIVNVGASTWPKSGFDPVRVGAHWLDAGGSPVVWDAARVDLPKDVGPQESITLPMDLRAPDQAGAYTLVVDLVQDGVGWFAEKGTLPAKLPITVAPPTFRAAFSGALPAGVQSGAVTSVTLTVRNDGPFAWPIDGDHPVHIAHHWRDAAGNLVVWDGFRTDLPREIQPGETVQLAVWFFGPRRPGTYVLEIDAVQEDITWFAERGSSAVRANVEVTP
;
A
#
# COMPACT_ATOMS: atom_id res chain seq x y z
N MET A 1 4.41 50.15 -27.99
CA MET A 1 3.88 48.87 -28.51
C MET A 1 2.41 48.81 -28.08
N GLN A 2 1.53 48.96 -29.06
CA GLN A 2 0.06 48.81 -29.00
C GLN A 2 -0.24 47.29 -28.83
N GLU A 3 -1.32 46.74 -28.27
CA GLU A 3 -2.79 46.90 -28.32
C GLU A 3 -3.36 46.21 -27.05
N GLY A 4 -4.59 46.35 -26.55
CA GLY A 4 -5.88 46.76 -27.09
C GLY A 4 -6.94 45.86 -26.42
N VAL A 5 -7.61 46.35 -25.37
CA VAL A 5 -8.75 45.64 -24.75
C VAL A 5 -10.03 46.21 -25.36
N THR A 6 -10.70 45.41 -26.19
CA THR A 6 -12.03 45.73 -26.73
C THR A 6 -13.12 45.37 -25.74
N TRP A 7 -13.98 46.36 -25.47
CA TRP A 7 -15.15 46.32 -24.60
C TRP A 7 -16.31 45.54 -25.19
N PHE A 8 -17.00 44.74 -24.37
CA PHE A 8 -18.43 44.48 -24.53
C PHE A 8 -19.15 44.80 -23.22
N ALA A 9 -19.66 46.02 -23.13
CA ALA A 9 -20.67 46.38 -22.15
C ALA A 9 -22.05 46.06 -22.74
N GLN A 10 -22.82 45.17 -22.10
CA GLN A 10 -24.26 45.18 -22.22
C GLN A 10 -24.93 44.79 -20.90
N ARG A 11 -25.62 45.79 -20.33
CA ARG A 11 -26.64 45.76 -19.25
C ARG A 11 -26.18 45.42 -17.83
N GLY A 12 -25.89 46.47 -17.07
CA GLY A 12 -26.60 46.74 -15.80
C GLY A 12 -26.31 45.89 -14.57
N SER A 13 -25.30 45.02 -14.57
CA SER A 13 -24.83 44.36 -13.34
C SER A 13 -23.66 45.14 -12.73
N PRO A 14 -23.69 45.50 -11.44
CA PRO A 14 -22.46 45.92 -10.77
C PRO A 14 -21.52 44.71 -10.74
N TYR A 15 -20.46 44.75 -11.54
CA TYR A 15 -19.36 43.82 -11.34
C TYR A 15 -18.68 44.22 -10.04
N LEU A 16 -18.69 43.31 -9.07
CA LEU A 16 -17.80 43.41 -7.94
C LEU A 16 -16.42 43.02 -8.47
N ASP A 17 -15.52 43.99 -8.60
CA ASP A 17 -14.11 43.71 -8.77
C ASP A 17 -13.62 43.05 -7.48
N VAL A 18 -13.72 41.72 -7.44
CA VAL A 18 -13.07 40.92 -6.40
C VAL A 18 -11.62 40.81 -6.81
N PHE A 19 -10.79 41.70 -6.26
CA PHE A 19 -9.36 41.48 -6.25
C PHE A 19 -9.08 40.30 -5.32
N VAL A 20 -8.92 39.11 -5.89
CA VAL A 20 -8.37 37.98 -5.15
C VAL A 20 -6.87 38.20 -5.10
N GLU A 21 -6.35 38.68 -3.96
CA GLU A 21 -4.93 38.58 -3.69
C GLU A 21 -4.60 37.11 -3.49
N VAL A 22 -3.86 36.52 -4.44
CA VAL A 22 -3.22 35.23 -4.26
C VAL A 22 -2.12 35.44 -3.22
N ILE A 23 -2.37 35.00 -1.98
CA ILE A 23 -1.34 34.99 -0.94
C ILE A 23 -0.41 33.82 -1.26
N ALA A 24 0.64 34.10 -2.03
CA ALA A 24 1.74 33.16 -2.23
C ALA A 24 2.41 32.90 -0.88
N VAL A 25 2.44 31.63 -0.46
CA VAL A 25 3.19 31.24 0.73
C VAL A 25 4.69 31.36 0.46
N ASP A 26 5.49 31.40 1.52
CA ASP A 26 6.92 31.16 1.40
C ASP A 26 7.12 29.67 1.03
N PHE A 27 7.42 29.40 -0.24
CA PHE A 27 7.53 28.07 -0.84
C PHE A 27 8.80 27.33 -0.37
N LYS A 28 8.96 27.17 0.94
CA LYS A 28 10.16 26.67 1.60
C LYS A 28 9.80 25.53 2.54
N ALA A 29 10.05 24.31 2.08
CA ALA A 29 9.85 23.10 2.88
C ALA A 29 11.14 22.29 2.98
N HIS A 30 11.23 21.49 4.05
CA HIS A 30 12.26 20.48 4.22
C HIS A 30 11.62 19.13 4.53
N PHE A 31 11.87 18.13 3.68
CA PHE A 31 11.48 16.74 3.93
C PHE A 31 12.52 16.10 4.85
N SER A 32 12.20 15.93 6.13
CA SER A 32 13.13 15.37 7.12
C SER A 32 13.19 13.84 7.05
N SER A 33 12.08 13.20 6.69
CA SER A 33 12.02 11.77 6.39
C SER A 33 10.90 11.46 5.39
N THR A 34 10.99 10.32 4.72
CA THR A 34 9.87 9.79 3.93
C THR A 34 9.90 8.27 3.98
N GLU A 35 9.01 7.71 4.79
CA GLU A 35 8.90 6.26 4.97
C GLU A 35 8.10 5.66 3.82
N ALA A 36 8.70 4.69 3.13
CA ALA A 36 8.12 4.02 1.97
C ALA A 36 8.79 2.66 1.75
N THR A 37 8.01 1.67 1.34
CA THR A 37 8.55 0.41 0.83
C THR A 37 9.33 0.66 -0.46
N ARG A 38 10.55 0.11 -0.57
CA ARG A 38 11.44 0.33 -1.74
C ARG A 38 11.17 -0.61 -2.91
N THR A 39 10.32 -1.61 -2.69
CA THR A 39 9.91 -2.59 -3.69
C THR A 39 8.39 -2.72 -3.66
N MET A 40 7.74 -2.44 -4.79
CA MET A 40 6.28 -2.38 -4.92
C MET A 40 5.80 -3.33 -6.02
N ALA A 41 4.69 -4.01 -5.79
CA ALA A 41 4.09 -4.86 -6.81
C ALA A 41 3.33 -4.00 -7.81
N THR A 42 3.41 -4.36 -9.09
CA THR A 42 2.71 -3.64 -10.17
C THR A 42 1.23 -3.46 -9.84
N GLY A 43 0.74 -2.22 -9.93
CA GLY A 43 -0.68 -1.90 -9.81
C GLY A 43 -1.30 -2.02 -8.42
N LEU A 44 -0.53 -2.35 -7.38
CA LEU A 44 -1.02 -2.35 -5.99
C LEU A 44 -0.84 -0.97 -5.34
N THR A 45 -1.65 -0.71 -4.31
CA THR A 45 -1.59 0.54 -3.53
C THR A 45 -0.67 0.38 -2.33
N TYR A 46 0.13 1.42 -2.06
CA TYR A 46 1.06 1.49 -0.93
C TYR A 46 0.91 2.81 -0.20
N THR A 47 1.02 2.79 1.13
CA THR A 47 1.07 4.01 1.94
C THR A 47 2.51 4.52 2.06
N VAL A 48 2.73 5.79 1.78
CA VAL A 48 3.98 6.52 2.00
C VAL A 48 3.74 7.60 3.07
N ARG A 49 4.70 7.79 3.97
CA ARG A 49 4.58 8.72 5.10
C ARG A 49 5.72 9.74 5.09
N PRO A 50 5.57 10.89 4.39
CA PRO A 50 6.52 11.98 4.48
C PRO A 50 6.40 12.71 5.83
N THR A 51 7.55 13.11 6.39
CA THR A 51 7.64 14.12 7.44
C THR A 51 8.20 15.39 6.84
N ILE A 52 7.44 16.48 6.94
CA ILE A 52 7.70 17.74 6.24
C ILE A 52 7.72 18.87 7.27
N VAL A 53 8.78 19.67 7.23
CA VAL A 53 8.98 20.85 8.07
C VAL A 53 8.80 22.12 7.25
N ASN A 54 8.00 23.06 7.76
CA ASN A 54 7.93 24.40 7.19
C ASN A 54 9.16 25.20 7.60
N VAL A 55 10.07 25.40 6.66
CA VAL A 55 11.30 26.18 6.89
C VAL A 55 11.19 27.61 6.36
N GLY A 56 10.00 27.99 5.90
CA GLY A 56 9.68 29.35 5.46
C GLY A 56 9.17 30.25 6.57
N ALA A 57 8.89 31.50 6.20
CA ALA A 57 8.41 32.55 7.10
C ALA A 57 6.87 32.66 7.18
N SER A 58 6.12 31.96 6.32
CA SER A 58 4.66 32.03 6.25
C SER A 58 4.01 30.69 6.59
N THR A 59 2.82 30.75 7.19
CA THR A 59 1.98 29.56 7.44
C THR A 59 1.48 28.96 6.14
N TRP A 60 1.52 27.64 6.02
CA TRP A 60 0.84 26.91 4.95
C TRP A 60 -0.63 26.71 5.34
N PRO A 61 -1.59 27.26 4.58
CA PRO A 61 -3.01 27.07 4.85
C PRO A 61 -3.44 25.66 4.43
N LYS A 62 -4.15 24.94 5.29
CA LYS A 62 -4.73 23.62 4.97
C LYS A 62 -6.02 23.72 4.15
N SER A 63 -6.65 24.89 4.12
CA SER A 63 -7.97 25.13 3.53
C SER A 63 -8.10 26.59 3.10
N GLY A 64 -9.08 26.88 2.25
CA GLY A 64 -9.31 28.21 1.68
C GLY A 64 -9.29 28.16 0.16
N PHE A 65 -9.05 29.31 -0.48
CA PHE A 65 -8.99 29.41 -1.94
C PHE A 65 -7.77 28.68 -2.54
N ASP A 66 -6.60 28.82 -1.90
CA ASP A 66 -5.34 28.25 -2.39
C ASP A 66 -4.67 27.41 -1.28
N PRO A 67 -5.27 26.27 -0.86
CA PRO A 67 -4.69 25.43 0.17
C PRO A 67 -3.38 24.81 -0.31
N VAL A 68 -2.47 24.59 0.64
CA VAL A 68 -1.30 23.75 0.42
C VAL A 68 -1.70 22.29 0.61
N ARG A 69 -1.17 21.40 -0.23
CA ARG A 69 -1.38 19.95 -0.22
C ARG A 69 -0.06 19.24 -0.42
N VAL A 70 0.02 17.98 -0.01
CA VAL A 70 1.12 17.09 -0.40
C VAL A 70 0.71 16.34 -1.66
N GLY A 71 1.52 16.44 -2.71
CA GLY A 71 1.33 15.73 -3.96
C GLY A 71 2.46 14.73 -4.23
N ALA A 72 2.17 13.75 -5.06
CA ALA A 72 3.17 12.79 -5.50
C ALA A 72 3.07 12.48 -6.99
N HIS A 73 4.21 12.22 -7.62
CA HIS A 73 4.28 11.77 -9.00
C HIS A 73 5.36 10.70 -9.21
N TRP A 74 5.15 9.87 -10.22
CA TRP A 74 6.07 8.82 -10.63
C TRP A 74 6.88 9.27 -11.84
N LEU A 75 8.21 9.13 -11.74
CA LEU A 75 9.12 9.26 -12.87
C LEU A 75 9.67 7.88 -13.24
N ASP A 76 9.86 7.63 -14.54
CA ASP A 76 10.58 6.45 -15.03
C ASP A 76 12.09 6.54 -14.71
N ALA A 77 12.84 5.50 -15.09
CA ALA A 77 14.29 5.44 -14.90
C ALA A 77 15.06 6.56 -15.63
N GLY A 78 14.48 7.16 -16.67
CA GLY A 78 15.04 8.30 -17.40
C GLY A 78 14.67 9.66 -16.78
N GLY A 79 13.81 9.68 -15.75
CA GLY A 79 13.33 10.88 -15.10
C GLY A 79 12.10 11.50 -15.78
N SER A 80 11.49 10.82 -16.76
CA SER A 80 10.27 11.32 -17.41
C SER A 80 9.04 10.97 -16.57
N PRO A 81 8.06 11.88 -16.42
CA PRO A 81 6.85 11.59 -15.66
C PRO A 81 5.99 10.54 -16.37
N VAL A 82 5.63 9.48 -15.63
CA VAL A 82 4.70 8.44 -16.08
C VAL A 82 3.31 8.57 -15.44
N VAL A 83 3.24 9.14 -14.23
CA VAL A 83 1.99 9.50 -13.55
C VAL A 83 2.23 10.81 -12.80
N TRP A 84 1.54 11.88 -13.19
CA TRP A 84 1.83 13.24 -12.68
C TRP A 84 1.07 13.64 -11.41
N ASP A 85 -0.11 13.04 -11.16
CA ASP A 85 -0.90 13.31 -9.94
C ASP A 85 -1.28 11.96 -9.33
N ALA A 86 -0.25 11.24 -8.87
CA ALA A 86 -0.40 9.88 -8.34
C ALA A 86 -1.13 9.87 -6.98
N ALA A 87 -0.97 10.95 -6.21
CA ALA A 87 -1.71 11.23 -5.00
C ALA A 87 -1.72 12.73 -4.72
N ARG A 88 -2.78 13.22 -4.09
CA ARG A 88 -2.92 14.59 -3.60
C ARG A 88 -3.68 14.57 -2.28
N VAL A 89 -3.04 15.01 -1.20
CA VAL A 89 -3.55 14.86 0.17
C VAL A 89 -3.57 16.21 0.88
N ASP A 90 -4.69 16.52 1.52
CA ASP A 90 -4.86 17.74 2.33
C ASP A 90 -3.96 17.71 3.57
N LEU A 91 -3.47 18.87 4.00
CA LEU A 91 -2.73 18.96 5.26
C LEU A 91 -3.67 18.69 6.45
N PRO A 92 -3.19 17.99 7.50
CA PRO A 92 -4.01 17.69 8.67
C PRO A 92 -4.35 18.96 9.48
N LYS A 93 -3.51 20.00 9.38
CA LYS A 93 -3.65 21.30 10.04
C LYS A 93 -2.95 22.38 9.22
N ASP A 94 -3.22 23.64 9.53
CA ASP A 94 -2.34 24.74 9.11
C ASP A 94 -0.94 24.51 9.68
N VAL A 95 0.10 24.83 8.92
CA VAL A 95 1.49 24.55 9.31
C VAL A 95 2.28 25.84 9.37
N GLY A 96 2.50 26.33 10.58
CA GLY A 96 3.26 27.56 10.82
C GLY A 96 4.77 27.39 10.59
N PRO A 97 5.54 28.49 10.57
CA PRO A 97 7.00 28.43 10.51
C PRO A 97 7.59 27.51 11.58
N GLN A 98 8.55 26.67 11.17
CA GLN A 98 9.23 25.64 11.97
C GLN A 98 8.34 24.49 12.47
N GLU A 99 7.04 24.49 12.16
CA GLU A 99 6.19 23.35 12.47
C GLU A 99 6.46 22.19 11.51
N SER A 100 6.23 20.97 12.01
CA SER A 100 6.36 19.73 11.25
C SER A 100 5.02 19.00 11.18
N ILE A 101 4.80 18.30 10.08
CA ILE A 101 3.69 17.37 9.88
C ILE A 101 4.22 16.01 9.40
N THR A 102 3.50 14.95 9.75
CA THR A 102 3.63 13.61 9.17
C THR A 102 2.23 13.13 8.81
N LEU A 103 2.04 12.62 7.60
CA LEU A 103 0.73 12.16 7.13
C LEU A 103 0.85 10.95 6.19
N PRO A 104 -0.13 10.03 6.17
CA PRO A 104 -0.18 8.96 5.20
C PRO A 104 -0.61 9.47 3.82
N MET A 105 0.00 8.94 2.78
CA MET A 105 -0.39 9.12 1.39
C MET A 105 -0.48 7.75 0.72
N ASP A 106 -1.68 7.35 0.30
CA ASP A 106 -1.87 6.11 -0.45
C ASP A 106 -1.66 6.39 -1.93
N LEU A 107 -0.80 5.60 -2.58
CA LEU A 107 -0.53 5.72 -4.01
C LEU A 107 -0.46 4.35 -4.67
N ARG A 108 -1.00 4.26 -5.88
CA ARG A 108 -0.92 3.07 -6.71
C ARG A 108 0.44 3.02 -7.43
N ALA A 109 1.13 1.88 -7.32
CA ALA A 109 2.35 1.63 -8.05
C ALA A 109 2.07 1.52 -9.56
N PRO A 110 3.02 1.92 -10.43
CA PRO A 110 2.91 1.74 -11.88
C PRO A 110 2.53 0.31 -12.30
N ASP A 111 1.79 0.20 -13.40
CA ASP A 111 1.35 -1.11 -13.95
C ASP A 111 2.48 -1.89 -14.63
N GLN A 112 3.61 -1.24 -14.89
CA GLN A 112 4.76 -1.85 -15.55
C GLN A 112 5.89 -2.06 -14.54
N ALA A 113 6.54 -3.21 -14.64
CA ALA A 113 7.72 -3.50 -13.85
C ALA A 113 8.91 -2.66 -14.33
N GLY A 114 9.73 -2.18 -13.40
CA GLY A 114 10.87 -1.34 -13.70
C GLY A 114 11.39 -0.57 -12.49
N ALA A 115 12.46 0.21 -12.71
CA ALA A 115 12.93 1.18 -11.74
C ALA A 115 12.21 2.52 -11.95
N TYR A 116 11.75 3.10 -10.85
CA TYR A 116 11.02 4.36 -10.82
C TYR A 116 11.57 5.28 -9.74
N THR A 117 11.33 6.58 -9.89
CA THR A 117 11.48 7.56 -8.81
C THR A 117 10.09 8.04 -8.39
N LEU A 118 9.72 7.79 -7.14
CA LEU A 118 8.58 8.47 -6.51
C LEU A 118 9.06 9.83 -6.05
N VAL A 119 8.41 10.88 -6.52
CA VAL A 119 8.65 12.26 -6.09
C VAL A 119 7.49 12.70 -5.23
N VAL A 120 7.79 13.16 -4.02
CA VAL A 120 6.81 13.76 -3.10
C VAL A 120 7.16 15.22 -2.93
N ASP A 121 6.19 16.10 -3.18
CA ASP A 121 6.36 17.55 -3.12
C ASP A 121 5.13 18.22 -2.49
N LEU A 122 5.28 19.47 -2.05
CA LEU A 122 4.16 20.31 -1.70
C LEU A 122 3.65 21.06 -2.94
N VAL A 123 2.35 21.32 -2.98
CA VAL A 123 1.71 22.12 -4.00
C VAL A 123 0.75 23.11 -3.33
N GLN A 124 0.80 24.37 -3.73
CA GLN A 124 -0.27 25.31 -3.42
C GLN A 124 -1.26 25.24 -4.60
N ASP A 125 -2.45 24.73 -4.34
CA ASP A 125 -3.48 24.52 -5.37
C ASP A 125 -3.79 25.85 -6.07
N GLY A 126 -3.90 25.81 -7.41
CA GLY A 126 -4.09 27.01 -8.23
C GLY A 126 -2.84 27.86 -8.45
N VAL A 127 -1.74 27.63 -7.71
CA VAL A 127 -0.54 28.48 -7.76
C VAL A 127 0.69 27.75 -8.31
N GLY A 128 1.00 26.55 -7.81
CA GLY A 128 2.12 25.74 -8.31
C GLY A 128 2.83 24.90 -7.27
N TRP A 129 3.79 24.11 -7.75
CA TRP A 129 4.56 23.19 -6.92
C TRP A 129 5.71 23.91 -6.20
N PHE A 130 6.03 23.47 -4.98
CA PHE A 130 7.11 24.03 -4.20
C PHE A 130 8.47 23.80 -4.88
N ALA A 131 8.65 22.68 -5.59
CA ALA A 131 9.85 22.42 -6.38
C ALA A 131 10.10 23.46 -7.48
N GLU A 132 9.03 23.96 -8.13
CA GLU A 132 9.13 25.02 -9.14
C GLU A 132 9.60 26.36 -8.56
N LYS A 133 9.49 26.52 -7.24
CA LYS A 133 9.89 27.70 -6.48
C LYS A 133 11.18 27.49 -5.66
N GLY A 134 11.87 26.37 -5.91
CA GLY A 134 13.22 26.09 -5.37
C GLY A 134 13.27 25.31 -4.06
N THR A 135 12.15 24.72 -3.60
CA THR A 135 12.21 23.65 -2.59
C THR A 135 12.74 22.37 -3.24
N LEU A 136 13.48 21.56 -2.48
CA LEU A 136 13.86 20.23 -2.95
C LEU A 136 12.79 19.21 -2.54
N PRO A 137 12.10 18.57 -3.49
CA PRO A 137 11.13 17.52 -3.17
C PRO A 137 11.83 16.26 -2.68
N ALA A 138 11.13 15.41 -1.93
CA ALA A 138 11.64 14.08 -1.62
C ALA A 138 11.63 13.22 -2.89
N LYS A 139 12.76 12.55 -3.16
CA LYS A 139 12.91 11.62 -4.30
C LYS A 139 13.30 10.25 -3.77
N LEU A 140 12.47 9.26 -4.03
CA LEU A 140 12.64 7.89 -3.54
C LEU A 140 12.85 6.96 -4.73
N PRO A 141 13.99 6.26 -4.85
CA PRO A 141 14.10 5.16 -5.79
C PRO A 141 13.19 4.02 -5.33
N ILE A 142 12.36 3.53 -6.23
CA ILE A 142 11.42 2.42 -6.02
C ILE A 142 11.60 1.41 -7.15
N THR A 143 11.68 0.13 -6.80
CA THR A 143 11.60 -0.96 -7.76
C THR A 143 10.18 -1.47 -7.84
N VAL A 144 9.57 -1.41 -9.03
CA VAL A 144 8.27 -2.03 -9.29
C VAL A 144 8.50 -3.37 -9.96
N ALA A 145 7.89 -4.43 -9.46
CA ALA A 145 8.03 -5.77 -10.02
C ALA A 145 6.69 -6.50 -10.05
N PRO A 146 6.52 -7.54 -10.90
CA PRO A 146 5.30 -8.34 -10.88
C PRO A 146 5.11 -8.97 -9.50
N PRO A 147 3.86 -9.11 -8.99
CA PRO A 147 3.62 -9.74 -7.71
C PRO A 147 4.17 -11.17 -7.71
N THR A 148 4.90 -11.51 -6.65
CA THR A 148 5.39 -12.87 -6.42
C THR A 148 4.91 -13.34 -5.06
N PHE A 149 4.30 -14.51 -5.05
CA PHE A 149 3.64 -15.07 -3.88
C PHE A 149 4.55 -16.17 -3.33
N ARG A 150 5.32 -15.87 -2.30
CA ARG A 150 6.33 -16.77 -1.74
C ARG A 150 6.27 -16.74 -0.22
N ALA A 151 5.96 -17.89 0.36
CA ALA A 151 5.89 -18.14 1.79
C ALA A 151 6.74 -19.37 2.14
N ALA A 152 7.37 -19.34 3.31
CA ALA A 152 7.97 -20.52 3.91
C ALA A 152 7.30 -20.81 5.26
N PHE A 153 7.02 -22.09 5.50
CA PHE A 153 6.38 -22.56 6.72
C PHE A 153 7.35 -23.46 7.49
N SER A 154 7.32 -23.35 8.82
CA SER A 154 8.03 -24.25 9.72
C SER A 154 7.20 -24.54 10.96
N GLY A 155 7.31 -25.76 11.48
CA GLY A 155 6.47 -26.29 12.53
C GLY A 155 5.98 -27.70 12.18
N ALA A 156 5.40 -28.39 13.16
CA ALA A 156 4.87 -29.73 12.97
C ALA A 156 3.34 -29.67 12.84
N LEU A 157 2.82 -30.32 11.79
CA LEU A 157 1.40 -30.63 11.68
C LEU A 157 1.09 -31.91 12.49
N PRO A 158 -0.15 -32.11 12.98
CA PRO A 158 -0.48 -33.26 13.79
C PRO A 158 -0.47 -34.54 12.96
N ALA A 159 -0.15 -35.67 13.60
CA ALA A 159 -0.29 -36.98 12.97
C ALA A 159 -1.75 -37.49 12.95
N GLY A 160 -2.63 -36.93 13.78
CA GLY A 160 -4.03 -37.32 13.82
C GLY A 160 -4.95 -36.28 14.45
N VAL A 161 -6.22 -36.30 14.05
CA VAL A 161 -7.28 -35.42 14.54
C VAL A 161 -8.61 -36.18 14.65
N GLN A 162 -9.55 -35.64 15.40
CA GLN A 162 -10.91 -36.20 15.46
C GLN A 162 -11.78 -35.65 14.32
N SER A 163 -12.69 -36.49 13.85
CA SER A 163 -13.66 -36.17 12.80
C SER A 163 -14.49 -34.93 13.14
N GLY A 164 -14.48 -33.93 12.26
CA GLY A 164 -15.22 -32.67 12.44
C GLY A 164 -14.71 -31.76 13.57
N ALA A 165 -13.68 -32.16 14.33
CA ALA A 165 -13.15 -31.37 15.42
C ALA A 165 -12.37 -30.17 14.89
N VAL A 166 -12.58 -29.00 15.51
CA VAL A 166 -11.77 -27.81 15.27
C VAL A 166 -10.55 -27.86 16.19
N THR A 167 -9.37 -27.70 15.61
CA THR A 167 -8.09 -27.70 16.32
C THR A 167 -7.16 -26.64 15.74
N SER A 168 -5.99 -26.45 16.34
CA SER A 168 -4.98 -25.53 15.84
C SER A 168 -3.57 -26.07 15.98
N VAL A 169 -2.68 -25.56 15.12
CA VAL A 169 -1.24 -25.80 15.17
C VAL A 169 -0.54 -24.46 15.23
N THR A 170 0.56 -24.40 15.98
CA THR A 170 1.42 -23.22 15.95
C THR A 170 2.45 -23.38 14.84
N LEU A 171 2.39 -22.51 13.84
CA LEU A 171 3.34 -22.48 12.73
C LEU A 171 4.09 -21.15 12.72
N THR A 172 5.36 -21.20 12.34
CA THR A 172 6.12 -20.02 11.94
C THR A 172 6.05 -19.87 10.43
N VAL A 173 5.54 -18.73 9.98
CA VAL A 173 5.42 -18.36 8.57
C VAL A 173 6.41 -17.24 8.27
N ARG A 174 7.15 -17.35 7.16
CA ARG A 174 8.06 -16.33 6.66
C ARG A 174 7.60 -15.83 5.30
N ASN A 175 7.70 -14.52 5.08
CA ASN A 175 7.54 -13.94 3.76
C ASN A 175 8.86 -14.08 2.98
N ASP A 176 8.89 -14.98 2.00
CA ASP A 176 10.02 -15.19 1.09
C ASP A 176 9.88 -14.37 -0.21
N GLY A 177 8.80 -13.57 -0.31
CA GLY A 177 8.57 -12.63 -1.38
C GLY A 177 9.27 -11.28 -1.13
N PRO A 178 9.41 -10.45 -2.18
CA PRO A 178 10.00 -9.12 -2.09
C PRO A 178 8.97 -8.03 -1.73
N PHE A 179 7.70 -8.38 -1.50
CA PHE A 179 6.62 -7.45 -1.17
C PHE A 179 6.07 -7.74 0.22
N ALA A 180 5.80 -6.71 1.00
CA ALA A 180 5.06 -6.85 2.25
C ALA A 180 3.68 -7.49 2.00
N TRP A 181 3.24 -8.35 2.91
CA TRP A 181 1.90 -8.94 2.82
C TRP A 181 0.87 -7.97 3.41
N PRO A 182 -0.12 -7.51 2.61
CA PRO A 182 -1.20 -6.68 3.12
C PRO A 182 -2.06 -7.47 4.11
N ILE A 183 -2.57 -6.80 5.15
CA ILE A 183 -3.49 -7.38 6.14
C ILE A 183 -4.89 -6.77 6.09
N ASP A 184 -5.04 -5.69 5.33
CA ASP A 184 -6.26 -4.92 5.16
C ASP A 184 -6.46 -4.57 3.67
N GLY A 185 -7.50 -3.76 3.39
CA GLY A 185 -7.92 -3.45 2.02
C GLY A 185 -8.71 -4.59 1.37
N ASP A 186 -8.80 -4.54 0.04
CA ASP A 186 -9.64 -5.46 -0.74
C ASP A 186 -9.04 -6.87 -0.89
N HIS A 187 -7.72 -7.02 -0.73
CA HIS A 187 -7.00 -8.26 -0.99
C HIS A 187 -5.97 -8.59 0.11
N PRO A 188 -6.41 -8.78 1.38
CA PRO A 188 -5.52 -9.16 2.47
C PRO A 188 -4.94 -10.56 2.27
N VAL A 189 -3.80 -10.81 2.92
CA VAL A 189 -3.18 -12.15 2.98
C VAL A 189 -3.61 -12.86 4.26
N HIS A 190 -4.03 -14.11 4.13
CA HIS A 190 -4.32 -15.01 5.25
C HIS A 190 -3.53 -16.31 5.13
N ILE A 191 -3.49 -17.05 6.25
CA ILE A 191 -3.07 -18.45 6.26
C ILE A 191 -4.31 -19.33 6.35
N ALA A 192 -4.41 -20.34 5.50
CA ALA A 192 -5.56 -21.21 5.44
C ALA A 192 -5.17 -22.65 5.12
N HIS A 193 -6.16 -23.55 5.11
CA HIS A 193 -5.93 -24.97 4.98
C HIS A 193 -6.80 -25.62 3.91
N HIS A 194 -6.26 -26.69 3.32
CA HIS A 194 -6.96 -27.63 2.47
C HIS A 194 -6.84 -29.05 3.04
N TRP A 195 -7.82 -29.88 2.69
CA TRP A 195 -7.73 -31.31 2.91
C TRP A 195 -7.78 -32.04 1.57
N ARG A 196 -6.87 -33.00 1.41
CA ARG A 196 -6.89 -33.93 0.29
C ARG A 196 -7.07 -35.36 0.80
N ASP A 197 -7.75 -36.20 0.05
CA ASP A 197 -7.78 -37.63 0.32
C ASP A 197 -6.44 -38.29 -0.03
N ALA A 198 -6.31 -39.59 0.27
CA ALA A 198 -5.11 -40.36 -0.05
C ALA A 198 -4.80 -40.46 -1.55
N ALA A 199 -5.78 -40.23 -2.42
CA ALA A 199 -5.60 -40.17 -3.87
C ALA A 199 -5.21 -38.75 -4.36
N GLY A 200 -5.12 -37.78 -3.46
CA GLY A 200 -4.79 -36.38 -3.75
C GLY A 200 -5.98 -35.52 -4.16
N ASN A 201 -7.20 -36.10 -4.20
CA ASN A 201 -8.39 -35.33 -4.53
C ASN A 201 -8.72 -34.39 -3.39
N LEU A 202 -9.14 -33.19 -3.76
CA LEU A 202 -9.50 -32.16 -2.81
C LEU A 202 -10.84 -32.51 -2.12
N VAL A 203 -10.81 -32.58 -0.80
CA VAL A 203 -11.97 -32.87 0.06
C VAL A 203 -12.49 -31.60 0.72
N VAL A 204 -11.59 -30.70 1.09
CA VAL A 204 -11.89 -29.35 1.55
C VAL A 204 -11.03 -28.39 0.75
N TRP A 205 -11.69 -27.55 -0.06
CA TRP A 205 -11.03 -26.50 -0.84
C TRP A 205 -10.83 -25.21 -0.09
N ASP A 206 -11.69 -24.90 0.87
CA ASP A 206 -11.69 -23.55 1.42
C ASP A 206 -11.85 -23.62 2.93
N GLY A 207 -10.71 -23.78 3.59
CA GLY A 207 -10.62 -23.85 5.04
C GLY A 207 -10.67 -22.48 5.73
N PHE A 208 -10.66 -22.48 7.06
CA PHE A 208 -10.64 -21.26 7.86
C PHE A 208 -9.48 -20.34 7.49
N ARG A 209 -9.78 -19.03 7.47
CA ARG A 209 -8.77 -17.97 7.40
C ARG A 209 -8.19 -17.70 8.78
N THR A 210 -6.87 -17.63 8.84
CA THR A 210 -6.12 -17.14 9.99
C THR A 210 -5.53 -15.79 9.61
N ASP A 211 -5.96 -14.74 10.31
CA ASP A 211 -5.49 -13.38 10.09
C ASP A 211 -4.04 -13.21 10.53
N LEU A 212 -3.32 -12.37 9.79
CA LEU A 212 -1.99 -11.93 10.17
C LEU A 212 -2.11 -10.77 11.18
N PRO A 213 -1.32 -10.76 12.26
CA PRO A 213 -1.42 -9.75 13.32
C PRO A 213 -0.84 -8.38 12.90
N ARG A 214 -0.08 -8.35 11.81
CA ARG A 214 0.54 -7.17 11.19
C ARG A 214 0.99 -7.52 9.78
N GLU A 215 1.32 -6.51 8.97
CA GLU A 215 2.02 -6.73 7.71
C GLU A 215 3.33 -7.48 7.93
N ILE A 216 3.60 -8.46 7.08
CA ILE A 216 4.83 -9.25 7.14
C ILE A 216 5.76 -8.73 6.05
N GLN A 217 6.84 -8.04 6.45
CA GLN A 217 7.80 -7.48 5.50
C GLN A 217 8.64 -8.60 4.85
N PRO A 218 9.29 -8.32 3.70
CA PRO A 218 10.20 -9.28 3.06
C PRO A 218 11.24 -9.83 4.04
N GLY A 219 11.33 -11.16 4.14
CA GLY A 219 12.24 -11.87 5.04
C GLY A 219 11.77 -11.98 6.50
N GLU A 220 10.71 -11.26 6.89
CA GLU A 220 10.18 -11.35 8.26
C GLU A 220 9.40 -12.64 8.51
N THR A 221 9.42 -13.06 9.77
CA THR A 221 8.65 -14.20 10.27
C THR A 221 7.57 -13.78 11.25
N VAL A 222 6.49 -14.55 11.29
CA VAL A 222 5.44 -14.48 12.31
C VAL A 222 5.07 -15.87 12.77
N GLN A 223 4.82 -16.02 14.07
CA GLN A 223 4.31 -17.26 14.65
C GLN A 223 2.81 -17.12 14.90
N LEU A 224 2.02 -18.07 14.40
CA LEU A 224 0.56 -18.00 14.39
C LEU A 224 -0.04 -19.34 14.84
N ALA A 225 -1.16 -19.27 15.56
CA ALA A 225 -2.04 -20.42 15.74
C ALA A 225 -2.96 -20.52 14.51
N VAL A 226 -2.69 -21.51 13.66
CA VAL A 226 -3.48 -21.78 12.45
C VAL A 226 -4.59 -22.75 12.80
N TRP A 227 -5.83 -22.30 12.67
CA TRP A 227 -7.01 -23.10 13.01
C TRP A 227 -7.51 -23.87 11.80
N PHE A 228 -7.93 -25.12 12.02
CA PHE A 228 -8.50 -25.97 11.00
C PHE A 228 -9.48 -26.99 11.60
N PHE A 229 -10.31 -27.60 10.77
CA PHE A 229 -11.23 -28.66 11.20
C PHE A 229 -10.88 -29.99 10.53
N GLY A 230 -11.08 -31.11 11.23
CA GLY A 230 -10.94 -32.45 10.65
C GLY A 230 -12.07 -32.77 9.66
N PRO A 231 -11.81 -33.48 8.55
CA PRO A 231 -12.84 -34.05 7.69
C PRO A 231 -13.87 -34.86 8.48
N ARG A 232 -15.14 -34.89 8.03
CA ARG A 232 -16.24 -35.60 8.73
C ARG A 232 -16.21 -37.12 8.59
N ARG A 233 -15.45 -37.64 7.63
CA ARG A 233 -15.31 -39.09 7.40
C ARG A 233 -13.96 -39.51 7.97
N PRO A 234 -13.90 -40.53 8.84
CA PRO A 234 -12.65 -41.09 9.28
C PRO A 234 -11.81 -41.66 8.11
N GLY A 235 -10.49 -41.65 8.28
CA GLY A 235 -9.52 -42.15 7.31
C GLY A 235 -8.26 -41.31 7.25
N THR A 236 -7.34 -41.68 6.35
CA THR A 236 -6.08 -40.96 6.14
C THR A 236 -6.25 -39.85 5.10
N TYR A 237 -5.82 -38.64 5.46
CA TYR A 237 -5.88 -37.45 4.61
C TYR A 237 -4.53 -36.73 4.58
N VAL A 238 -4.37 -35.82 3.63
CA VAL A 238 -3.27 -34.85 3.62
C VAL A 238 -3.83 -33.50 4.05
N LEU A 239 -3.34 -32.99 5.18
CA LEU A 239 -3.53 -31.59 5.57
C LEU A 239 -2.50 -30.75 4.83
N GLU A 240 -2.95 -29.71 4.15
CA GLU A 240 -2.11 -28.74 3.45
C GLU A 240 -2.41 -27.37 4.04
N ILE A 241 -1.39 -26.66 4.51
CA ILE A 241 -1.49 -25.25 4.95
C ILE A 241 -0.76 -24.38 3.93
N ASP A 242 -1.44 -23.35 3.45
CA ASP A 242 -0.92 -22.40 2.46
C ASP A 242 -1.28 -20.96 2.82
N ALA A 243 -0.56 -20.02 2.22
CA ALA A 243 -0.93 -18.60 2.24
C ALA A 243 -1.85 -18.30 1.05
N VAL A 244 -2.81 -17.41 1.25
CA VAL A 244 -3.74 -16.95 0.22
C VAL A 244 -3.78 -15.44 0.24
N GLN A 245 -3.77 -14.81 -0.93
CA GLN A 245 -4.20 -13.42 -1.06
C GLN A 245 -5.63 -13.42 -1.59
N GLU A 246 -6.56 -12.89 -0.80
CA GLU A 246 -8.01 -12.98 -1.08
C GLU A 246 -8.34 -12.43 -2.47
N ASP A 247 -9.22 -13.15 -3.17
CA ASP A 247 -9.67 -12.88 -4.54
C ASP A 247 -8.56 -12.81 -5.62
N ILE A 248 -7.31 -13.11 -5.26
CA ILE A 248 -6.17 -13.10 -6.20
C ILE A 248 -5.69 -14.53 -6.50
N THR A 249 -5.11 -15.22 -5.52
CA THR A 249 -4.51 -16.54 -5.73
C THR A 249 -4.04 -17.18 -4.42
N TRP A 250 -4.01 -18.50 -4.40
CA TRP A 250 -3.22 -19.25 -3.43
C TRP A 250 -1.74 -19.18 -3.79
N PHE A 251 -0.87 -19.08 -2.79
CA PHE A 251 0.56 -18.92 -3.02
C PHE A 251 1.14 -20.17 -3.72
N ALA A 252 0.65 -21.36 -3.39
CA ALA A 252 1.06 -22.61 -4.04
C ALA A 252 0.74 -22.64 -5.54
N GLU A 253 -0.36 -22.04 -5.98
CA GLU A 253 -0.72 -21.95 -7.42
C GLU A 253 0.29 -21.10 -8.21
N ARG A 254 1.05 -20.24 -7.52
CA ARG A 254 2.10 -19.41 -8.09
C ARG A 254 3.50 -19.95 -7.80
N GLY A 255 3.61 -21.20 -7.35
CA GLY A 255 4.86 -21.92 -7.14
C GLY A 255 5.51 -21.69 -5.76
N SER A 256 4.76 -21.19 -4.77
CA SER A 256 5.19 -21.22 -3.37
C SER A 256 5.09 -22.64 -2.78
N SER A 257 5.87 -22.91 -1.74
CA SER A 257 5.78 -24.18 -1.00
C SER A 257 4.75 -24.07 0.12
N ALA A 258 3.67 -24.84 0.04
CA ALA A 258 2.77 -25.12 1.15
C ALA A 258 3.39 -26.17 2.10
N VAL A 259 2.99 -26.18 3.39
CA VAL A 259 3.36 -27.26 4.32
C VAL A 259 2.28 -28.34 4.31
N ARG A 260 2.71 -29.61 4.23
CA ARG A 260 1.82 -30.77 4.12
C ARG A 260 2.19 -31.86 5.10
N ALA A 261 1.19 -32.59 5.61
CA ALA A 261 1.39 -33.81 6.37
C ALA A 261 0.24 -34.80 6.16
N ASN A 262 0.57 -36.09 6.25
CA ASN A 262 -0.45 -37.14 6.37
C ASN A 262 -1.03 -37.08 7.79
N VAL A 263 -2.36 -37.07 7.89
CA VAL A 263 -3.10 -36.99 9.15
C VAL A 263 -4.15 -38.08 9.16
N GLU A 264 -4.18 -38.85 10.24
CA GLU A 264 -5.23 -39.82 10.49
C GLU A 264 -6.45 -39.14 11.14
N VAL A 265 -7.62 -39.26 10.52
CA VAL A 265 -8.88 -38.76 11.07
C VAL A 265 -9.60 -39.91 11.73
N THR A 266 -9.74 -39.85 13.06
CA THR A 266 -10.44 -40.86 13.85
C THR A 266 -11.86 -40.41 14.20
N PRO A 267 -12.76 -41.32 14.60
CA PRO A 267 -14.07 -40.96 15.14
C PRO A 267 -14.02 -39.97 16.31
#